data_AF-A0A3B8JGD7-F1
#
_entry.id   AF-A0A3B8JGD7-F1
#
_cell.length_a   1.000
_cell.length_b   1.000
_cell.length_c   1.000
_cell.angle_alpha   90.00
_cell.angle_beta   90.00
_cell.angle_gamma   90.00
#
_symmetry.space_group_name_H-M   'P 1'
#
loop_
_entity.id
_entity.type
_entity.pdbx_description
1 polymer ?
#
loop_
_entity_poly.entity_id
_entity_poly.type
_entity_poly.pdbx_seq_one_letter_code
_entity_poly.pdbx_strand_id
1 'polypeptide(L)'
;MGANRIRVARDKADLVKALVVSDSATGPFQTYADVMVFAAALGAKRKKRSPLGSISTKEPAPIALEVFVSRGYDLVFKLLAIAETKDAKILSLFEESSEEQRTQIFEEYANGGLEILRDEFRGTVDYSERLLLILSAERFKQDSSEDDFDLSKFL
;
A
#
# COMPACT_ATOMS: atom_id res chain seq x y z
N MET A 1 12.87 -11.19 -21.65
CA MET A 1 11.92 -11.07 -20.53
C MET A 1 11.64 -9.59 -20.37
N GLY A 2 10.44 -9.14 -20.74
CA GLY A 2 10.06 -7.74 -20.55
C GLY A 2 10.04 -7.46 -19.05
N ALA A 3 10.66 -6.36 -18.62
CA ALA A 3 10.70 -6.00 -17.21
C ALA A 3 9.28 -5.86 -16.69
N ASN A 4 8.83 -6.76 -15.80
CA ASN A 4 7.56 -6.60 -15.12
C ASN A 4 7.62 -5.33 -14.27
N ARG A 5 6.60 -4.47 -14.38
CA ARG A 5 6.56 -3.19 -13.69
C ARG A 5 5.26 -3.05 -12.93
N ILE A 6 5.38 -2.58 -11.70
CA ILE A 6 4.28 -2.24 -10.81
C ILE A 6 3.75 -0.87 -11.19
N ARG A 7 2.45 -0.80 -11.45
CA ARG A 7 1.76 0.38 -11.94
C ARG A 7 1.19 1.18 -10.78
N VAL A 8 1.13 2.50 -10.96
CA VAL A 8 0.49 3.43 -10.03
C VAL A 8 -0.66 4.11 -10.76
N ALA A 9 -1.82 4.19 -10.11
CA ALA A 9 -2.98 4.89 -10.67
C ALA A 9 -2.70 6.40 -10.76
N ARG A 10 -3.03 6.99 -11.91
CA ARG A 10 -2.74 8.40 -12.24
C ARG A 10 -3.36 9.38 -11.25
N ASP A 11 -4.55 9.08 -10.74
CA ASP A 11 -5.28 9.89 -9.76
C ASP A 11 -4.64 9.90 -8.36
N LYS A 12 -3.65 9.03 -8.13
CA LYS A 12 -2.94 8.90 -6.84
C LYS A 12 -1.44 9.16 -6.97
N ALA A 13 -0.97 9.48 -8.18
CA ALA A 13 0.43 9.78 -8.49
C ALA A 13 0.99 10.91 -7.62
N ASP A 14 0.26 12.03 -7.51
CA ASP A 14 0.67 13.19 -6.73
C ASP A 14 0.80 12.87 -5.23
N LEU A 15 -0.10 12.03 -4.70
CA LEU A 15 -0.01 11.57 -3.31
C LEU A 15 1.22 10.71 -3.08
N VAL A 16 1.48 9.74 -3.96
CA VAL A 16 2.67 8.88 -3.87
C VAL A 16 3.94 9.73 -3.95
N LYS A 17 3.95 10.76 -4.80
CA LYS A 17 5.06 11.71 -4.91
C LYS A 17 5.29 12.48 -3.60
N ALA A 18 4.22 13.01 -3.02
CA ALA A 18 4.32 13.80 -1.79
C ALA A 18 4.69 12.98 -0.54
N LEU A 19 4.53 11.65 -0.59
CA LEU A 19 4.91 10.75 0.50
C LEU A 19 6.40 10.35 0.50
N VAL A 20 7.12 10.66 -0.58
CA VAL A 20 8.56 10.39 -0.68
C VAL A 20 9.37 11.63 -0.28
N VAL A 21 10.45 11.42 0.46
CA VAL A 21 11.41 12.48 0.80
C VAL A 21 11.92 13.14 -0.49
N SER A 22 11.83 14.46 -0.55
CA SER A 22 12.39 15.27 -1.62
C SER A 22 12.93 16.59 -1.06
N ASP A 23 13.69 17.34 -1.86
CA ASP A 23 14.32 18.60 -1.44
C ASP A 23 13.32 19.63 -0.89
N SER A 24 12.04 19.53 -1.25
CA SER A 24 10.96 20.43 -0.84
C SER A 24 9.89 19.79 0.06
N ALA A 25 9.97 18.49 0.35
CA ALA A 25 8.94 17.79 1.13
C ALA A 25 9.54 16.70 2.06
N THR A 26 9.16 16.77 3.34
CA THR A 26 9.48 15.79 4.39
C THR A 26 8.51 14.60 4.32
N GLY A 27 8.57 13.85 3.22
CA GLY A 27 7.80 12.61 3.06
C GLY A 27 8.28 11.50 4.03
N PRO A 28 7.39 10.65 4.57
CA PRO A 28 7.79 9.61 5.52
C PRO A 28 8.53 8.43 4.88
N PHE A 29 8.60 8.34 3.55
CA PHE A 29 9.19 7.21 2.82
C PHE A 29 10.41 7.61 1.98
N GLN A 30 11.35 6.68 1.81
CA GLN A 30 12.57 6.92 1.02
C GLN A 30 12.35 6.71 -0.48
N THR A 31 11.45 5.80 -0.86
CA THR A 31 11.18 5.51 -2.27
C THR A 31 9.72 5.22 -2.55
N TYR A 32 9.32 5.34 -3.82
CA TYR A 32 7.98 4.97 -4.27
C TYR A 32 7.64 3.50 -4.00
N ALA A 33 8.63 2.60 -4.03
CA ALA A 33 8.42 1.20 -3.69
C ALA A 33 7.96 1.04 -2.23
N ASP A 34 8.56 1.80 -1.31
CA ASP A 34 8.21 1.76 0.12
C ASP A 34 6.77 2.26 0.33
N VAL A 35 6.38 3.35 -0.35
CA VAL A 35 5.01 3.87 -0.32
C VAL A 35 4.02 2.81 -0.83
N MET A 36 4.31 2.18 -1.96
CA MET A 36 3.43 1.19 -2.56
C MET A 36 3.27 -0.05 -1.68
N VAL A 37 4.34 -0.54 -1.08
CA VAL A 37 4.29 -1.70 -0.17
C VAL A 37 3.53 -1.37 1.11
N PHE A 38 3.77 -0.19 1.69
CA PHE A 38 3.02 0.27 2.86
C PHE A 38 1.52 0.39 2.55
N ALA A 39 1.18 1.01 1.41
CA ALA A 39 -0.20 1.13 0.96
C ALA A 39 -0.83 -0.25 0.71
N ALA A 40 -0.12 -1.19 0.10
CA ALA A 40 -0.63 -2.54 -0.12
C ALA A 40 -0.93 -3.26 1.20
N ALA A 41 -0.03 -3.17 2.17
CA ALA A 41 -0.23 -3.73 3.50
C ALA A 41 -1.41 -3.08 4.24
N LEU A 42 -1.55 -1.75 4.14
CA LEU A 42 -2.68 -1.02 4.73
C LEU A 42 -4.01 -1.41 4.07
N GLY A 43 -4.03 -1.50 2.74
CA GLY A 43 -5.18 -1.96 1.96
C GLY A 43 -5.61 -3.36 2.37
N ALA A 44 -4.65 -4.29 2.50
CA ALA A 44 -4.92 -5.65 2.96
C ALA A 44 -5.45 -5.70 4.39
N LYS A 45 -4.83 -4.96 5.32
CA LYS A 45 -5.28 -4.88 6.72
C LYS A 45 -6.72 -4.35 6.83
N ARG A 46 -7.06 -3.35 6.03
CA ARG A 46 -8.41 -2.75 5.98
C ARG A 46 -9.37 -3.46 5.01
N LYS A 47 -8.92 -4.56 4.39
CA LYS A 47 -9.67 -5.33 3.38
C LYS A 47 -10.22 -4.48 2.24
N LYS A 48 -9.44 -3.49 1.79
CA LYS A 48 -9.80 -2.59 0.69
C LYS A 48 -8.92 -2.85 -0.52
N ARG A 49 -9.55 -3.35 -1.59
CA ARG A 49 -8.99 -3.47 -2.94
C ARG A 49 -9.71 -2.52 -3.87
N SER A 50 -8.97 -1.89 -4.77
CA SER A 50 -9.56 -1.02 -5.79
C SER A 50 -8.86 -1.25 -7.13
N PRO A 51 -9.60 -1.52 -8.22
CA PRO A 51 -9.00 -1.71 -9.54
C PRO A 51 -8.24 -0.47 -9.99
N LEU A 52 -7.17 -0.66 -10.74
CA LEU A 52 -6.43 0.46 -11.29
C LEU A 52 -7.24 1.08 -12.45
N GLY A 53 -7.42 2.39 -12.39
CA GLY A 53 -7.95 3.17 -13.50
C GLY A 53 -6.86 3.48 -14.54
N SER A 54 -6.80 4.73 -14.99
CA SER A 54 -5.72 5.17 -15.87
C SER A 54 -4.36 5.09 -15.16
N ILE A 55 -3.35 4.52 -15.82
CA ILE A 55 -2.00 4.35 -15.28
C ILE A 55 -1.24 5.68 -15.40
N SER A 56 -0.46 6.03 -14.38
CA SER A 56 0.46 7.17 -14.45
C SER A 56 1.59 6.88 -15.43
N THR A 57 1.75 7.73 -16.44
CA THR A 57 2.90 7.74 -17.35
C THR A 57 3.96 8.77 -16.93
N LYS A 58 3.65 9.63 -15.96
CA LYS A 58 4.54 10.62 -15.33
C LYS A 58 4.95 10.13 -13.95
N GLU A 59 5.76 10.90 -13.24
CA GLU A 59 6.18 10.55 -11.87
C GLU A 59 4.99 10.35 -10.91
N PRO A 60 4.93 9.21 -10.19
CA PRO A 60 5.80 8.05 -10.29
C PRO A 60 5.47 7.20 -11.53
N ALA A 61 6.47 6.99 -12.40
CA ALA A 61 6.35 6.07 -13.52
C ALA A 61 6.27 4.62 -12.99
N PRO A 62 5.78 3.65 -13.78
CA PRO A 62 5.73 2.26 -13.35
C PRO A 62 7.09 1.79 -12.84
N ILE A 63 7.12 1.14 -11.69
CA ILE A 63 8.34 0.79 -10.95
C ILE A 63 8.74 -0.63 -11.33
N ALA A 64 10.00 -0.85 -11.68
CA ALA A 64 10.49 -2.18 -12.04
C ALA A 64 10.36 -3.17 -10.87
N LEU A 65 9.88 -4.38 -11.13
CA LEU A 65 9.64 -5.41 -10.11
C LEU A 65 10.94 -5.75 -9.36
N GLU A 66 12.09 -5.68 -10.04
CA GLU A 66 13.42 -5.89 -9.45
C GLU A 66 13.73 -4.89 -8.31
N VAL A 67 13.16 -3.68 -8.33
CA VAL A 67 13.29 -2.71 -7.23
C VAL A 67 12.64 -3.24 -5.95
N PHE A 68 11.53 -3.96 -6.07
CA PHE A 68 10.86 -4.58 -4.92
C PHE A 68 11.64 -5.79 -4.42
N VAL A 69 12.14 -6.62 -5.35
CA VAL A 69 12.94 -7.82 -5.01
C VAL A 69 14.24 -7.43 -4.31
N SER A 70 14.98 -6.44 -4.83
CA SER A 70 16.23 -5.96 -4.22
C SER A 70 16.04 -5.39 -2.81
N ARG A 71 14.83 -4.94 -2.46
CA ARG A 71 14.45 -4.47 -1.11
C ARG A 71 13.86 -5.56 -0.22
N GLY A 72 13.73 -6.79 -0.71
CA GLY A 72 13.13 -7.91 0.02
C GLY A 72 11.61 -7.83 0.15
N TYR A 73 10.94 -7.06 -0.70
CA TYR A 73 9.49 -6.91 -0.68
C TYR A 73 8.76 -8.01 -1.46
N ASP A 74 9.46 -8.89 -2.17
CA ASP A 74 8.86 -10.01 -2.92
C ASP A 74 7.99 -10.92 -2.02
N LEU A 75 8.37 -11.05 -0.74
CA LEU A 75 7.59 -11.80 0.25
C LEU A 75 6.19 -11.19 0.45
N VAL A 76 6.07 -9.87 0.44
CA VAL A 76 4.77 -9.18 0.62
C VAL A 76 3.82 -9.52 -0.52
N PHE A 77 4.30 -9.55 -1.76
CA PHE A 77 3.49 -9.93 -2.92
C PHE A 77 2.94 -11.34 -2.78
N LYS A 78 3.81 -12.29 -2.39
CA LYS A 78 3.45 -13.69 -2.17
C LYS A 78 2.44 -13.83 -1.03
N LEU A 79 2.67 -13.18 0.11
CA LEU A 79 1.78 -13.25 1.27
C LEU A 79 0.40 -12.66 0.98
N LEU A 80 0.34 -11.49 0.34
CA LEU A 80 -0.92 -10.87 -0.07
C LEU A 80 -1.68 -11.76 -1.04
N ALA A 81 -0.99 -12.34 -2.01
CA ALA A 81 -1.60 -13.22 -2.99
C ALA A 81 -2.19 -14.49 -2.35
N ILE A 82 -1.44 -15.17 -1.47
CA ILE A 82 -1.96 -16.34 -0.74
C ILE A 82 -3.14 -15.96 0.15
N ALA A 83 -3.03 -14.85 0.88
CA ALA A 83 -4.09 -14.41 1.79
C ALA A 83 -5.40 -14.12 1.02
N GLU A 84 -5.28 -13.60 -0.20
CA GLU A 84 -6.41 -13.29 -1.06
C GLU A 84 -6.99 -14.53 -1.76
N THR A 85 -6.15 -15.30 -2.46
CA THR A 85 -6.62 -16.43 -3.28
C THR A 85 -6.91 -17.67 -2.46
N LYS A 86 -6.28 -17.81 -1.28
CA LYS A 86 -6.26 -19.02 -0.47
C LYS A 86 -5.76 -20.26 -1.22
N ASP A 87 -4.98 -20.06 -2.28
CA ASP A 87 -4.41 -21.11 -3.12
C ASP A 87 -2.89 -20.96 -3.19
N ALA A 88 -2.15 -22.00 -2.76
CA ALA A 88 -0.69 -22.02 -2.79
C ALA A 88 -0.12 -22.07 -4.23
N LYS A 89 -0.90 -22.48 -5.23
CA LYS A 89 -0.47 -22.48 -6.65
C LYS A 89 -0.10 -21.09 -7.13
N ILE A 90 -0.67 -20.05 -6.52
CA ILE A 90 -0.33 -18.65 -6.83
C ILE A 90 1.15 -18.32 -6.59
N LEU A 91 1.90 -19.18 -5.89
CA LEU A 91 3.34 -19.05 -5.68
C LEU A 91 4.20 -19.70 -6.77
N SER A 92 3.58 -20.32 -7.77
CA SER A 92 4.30 -20.96 -8.86
C SER A 92 5.28 -19.98 -9.51
N LEU A 93 6.52 -20.46 -9.68
CA LEU A 93 7.59 -19.75 -10.39
C LEU A 93 7.62 -20.08 -11.88
N PHE A 94 6.84 -21.09 -12.30
CA PHE A 94 6.83 -21.61 -13.65
C PHE A 94 5.63 -21.12 -14.47
N GLU A 95 4.61 -20.60 -13.79
CA GLU A 95 3.40 -20.06 -14.41
C GLU A 95 3.46 -18.53 -14.46
N GLU A 96 3.60 -17.97 -15.66
CA GLU A 96 3.60 -16.52 -15.88
C GLU A 96 2.29 -15.88 -15.41
N SER A 97 1.15 -16.56 -15.61
CA SER A 97 -0.17 -16.14 -15.12
C SER A 97 -0.22 -15.97 -13.61
N SER A 98 0.50 -16.81 -12.85
CA SER A 98 0.59 -16.68 -11.40
C SER A 98 1.34 -15.40 -11.00
N GLU A 99 2.40 -15.02 -11.72
CA GLU A 99 3.13 -13.78 -11.46
C GLU A 99 2.31 -12.52 -11.77
N GLU A 100 1.62 -12.53 -12.91
CA GLU A 100 0.71 -11.45 -13.29
C GLU A 100 -0.41 -11.28 -12.26
N GLN A 101 -0.99 -12.38 -11.80
CA GLN A 101 -2.05 -12.35 -10.79
C GLN A 101 -1.53 -11.86 -9.42
N ARG A 102 -0.33 -12.27 -8.98
CA ARG A 102 0.31 -11.72 -7.77
C ARG A 102 0.50 -10.21 -7.89
N THR A 103 0.98 -9.76 -9.05
CA THR A 103 1.21 -8.34 -9.34
C THR A 103 -0.10 -7.55 -9.31
N GLN A 104 -1.15 -8.05 -9.95
CA GLN A 104 -2.46 -7.41 -9.94
C GLN A 104 -3.04 -7.32 -8.53
N ILE A 105 -2.99 -8.39 -7.74
CA ILE A 105 -3.49 -8.38 -6.36
C ILE A 105 -2.75 -7.31 -5.55
N PHE A 106 -1.42 -7.26 -5.67
CA PHE A 106 -0.60 -6.24 -5.01
C PHE A 106 -1.00 -4.83 -5.44
N GLU A 107 -1.12 -4.56 -6.74
CA GLU A 107 -1.46 -3.25 -7.29
C GLU A 107 -2.84 -2.79 -6.79
N GLU A 108 -3.84 -3.66 -6.79
CA GLU A 108 -5.19 -3.32 -6.34
C GLU A 108 -5.27 -3.06 -4.83
N TYR A 109 -4.50 -3.80 -4.03
CA TYR A 109 -4.36 -3.53 -2.59
C TYR A 109 -3.63 -2.22 -2.35
N ALA A 110 -2.54 -1.95 -3.07
CA ALA A 110 -1.82 -0.68 -2.98
C ALA A 110 -2.73 0.50 -3.34
N ASN A 111 -3.49 0.37 -4.42
CA ASN A 111 -4.43 1.39 -4.87
C ASN A 111 -5.54 1.63 -3.83
N GLY A 112 -6.10 0.58 -3.23
CA GLY A 112 -7.06 0.68 -2.12
C GLY A 112 -6.47 1.33 -0.87
N GLY A 113 -5.24 1.01 -0.51
CA GLY A 113 -4.50 1.63 0.58
C GLY A 113 -4.22 3.11 0.36
N LEU A 114 -3.85 3.50 -0.87
CA LEU A 114 -3.65 4.90 -1.24
C LEU A 114 -4.95 5.71 -1.17
N GLU A 115 -6.11 5.11 -1.44
CA GLU A 115 -7.40 5.78 -1.20
C GLU A 115 -7.62 6.06 0.29
N ILE A 116 -7.31 5.09 1.15
CA ILE A 116 -7.42 5.26 2.61
C ILE A 116 -6.50 6.39 3.06
N LEU A 117 -5.23 6.38 2.62
CA LEU A 117 -4.27 7.42 2.96
C LEU A 117 -4.73 8.80 2.46
N ARG A 118 -5.23 8.89 1.23
CA ARG A 118 -5.78 10.14 0.69
C ARG A 118 -6.88 10.70 1.59
N ASP A 119 -7.77 9.85 2.06
CA ASP A 119 -8.89 10.25 2.91
C ASP A 119 -8.43 10.66 4.32
N GLU A 120 -7.46 9.93 4.88
CA GLU A 120 -6.85 10.23 6.18
C GLU A 120 -5.99 11.50 6.18
N PHE A 121 -5.37 11.86 5.05
CA PHE A 121 -4.52 13.03 4.91
C PHE A 121 -5.28 14.31 4.50
N ARG A 122 -6.60 14.24 4.29
CA ARG A 122 -7.39 15.43 3.92
C ARG A 122 -7.21 16.53 4.97
N GLY A 123 -6.84 17.72 4.50
CA GLY A 123 -6.62 18.89 5.36
C GLY A 123 -5.34 18.85 6.20
N THR A 124 -4.47 17.86 5.99
CA THR A 124 -3.19 17.74 6.69
C THR A 124 -2.07 18.41 5.89
N VAL A 125 -1.18 19.13 6.58
CA VAL A 125 0.00 19.75 5.98
C VAL A 125 1.24 18.84 6.10
N ASP A 126 1.39 18.12 7.23
CA ASP A 126 2.48 17.16 7.46
C ASP A 126 1.98 15.71 7.44
N TYR A 127 2.29 14.99 6.37
CA TYR A 127 1.90 13.58 6.22
C TYR A 127 2.67 12.64 7.15
N SER A 128 3.86 13.00 7.60
CA SER A 128 4.64 12.19 8.53
C SER A 128 3.98 12.20 9.91
N GLU A 129 3.58 13.37 10.41
CA GLU A 129 2.83 13.47 11.69
C GLU A 129 1.51 12.70 11.62
N ARG A 130 0.75 12.86 10.53
CA ARG A 130 -0.52 12.15 10.38
C ARG A 130 -0.33 10.64 10.27
N LEU A 131 0.71 10.17 9.60
CA LEU A 131 1.05 8.75 9.56
C LEU A 131 1.39 8.22 10.96
N LEU A 132 2.15 8.97 11.76
CA LEU A 132 2.45 8.62 13.16
C LEU A 132 1.17 8.51 14.00
N LEU A 133 0.21 9.43 13.82
CA LEU A 133 -1.09 9.36 14.50
C LEU A 133 -1.88 8.11 14.11
N ILE A 134 -1.91 7.75 12.82
CA ILE A 134 -2.56 6.53 12.34
C ILE A 134 -1.93 5.30 13.00
N LEU A 135 -0.59 5.22 13.01
CA LEU A 135 0.13 4.11 13.64
C LEU A 135 -0.10 4.03 15.15
N SER A 136 -0.13 5.18 15.83
CA SER A 136 -0.44 5.30 17.25
C SER A 136 -1.84 4.78 17.57
N ALA A 137 -2.85 5.24 16.82
CA ALA A 137 -4.23 4.78 16.98
C ALA A 137 -4.38 3.27 16.71
N GLU A 138 -3.63 2.73 15.75
CA GLU A 138 -3.63 1.29 15.47
C GLU A 138 -2.97 0.46 16.56
N ARG A 139 -1.93 0.99 17.23
CA ARG A 139 -1.29 0.34 18.37
C ARG A 139 -2.25 0.23 19.55
N PHE A 140 -2.92 1.32 19.91
CA PHE A 140 -3.81 1.36 21.08
C PHE A 140 -5.17 0.69 20.86
N LYS A 141 -5.60 0.48 19.60
CA LYS A 141 -6.79 -0.30 19.29
C LYS A 141 -6.70 -1.77 19.70
N GLN A 142 -5.49 -2.34 19.81
CA GLN A 142 -5.32 -3.72 20.28
C GLN A 142 -5.36 -3.85 21.81
N ASP A 143 -5.19 -2.75 22.56
CA ASP A 143 -5.23 -2.75 24.03
C ASP A 143 -6.66 -2.58 24.58
N SER A 144 -7.64 -2.24 23.74
CA SER A 144 -9.06 -2.35 24.10
C SER A 144 -9.53 -3.77 23.80
N SER A 145 -9.18 -4.71 24.69
CA SER A 145 -9.94 -5.94 24.84
C SER A 145 -11.44 -5.61 24.87
N GLU A 146 -12.26 -6.47 24.26
CA GLU A 146 -13.73 -6.34 24.10
C GLU A 146 -14.54 -6.12 25.40
N ASP A 147 -13.88 -5.95 26.55
CA ASP A 147 -14.49 -5.78 27.87
C ASP A 147 -14.47 -4.35 28.43
N ASP A 148 -13.83 -3.36 27.77
CA ASP A 148 -13.85 -1.99 28.29
C ASP A 148 -15.04 -1.18 27.73
N PHE A 149 -16.03 -0.96 28.59
CA PHE A 149 -17.27 -0.26 28.28
C PHE A 149 -16.99 1.22 28.00
N ASP A 150 -17.13 1.63 26.74
CA ASP A 150 -16.87 3.00 26.28
C ASP A 150 -17.95 3.99 26.75
N LEU A 151 -17.66 4.69 27.85
CA LEU A 151 -18.53 5.70 28.48
C LEU A 151 -18.65 7.00 27.67
N SER A 152 -17.82 7.22 26.64
CA SER A 152 -17.89 8.43 25.81
C SER A 152 -19.14 8.49 24.93
N LYS A 153 -19.87 7.38 24.80
CA LYS A 153 -21.14 7.27 24.08
C LYS A 153 -22.36 7.71 24.88
N PHE A 154 -22.19 8.05 26.16
CA PHE A 154 -23.27 8.43 27.08
C PHE A 154 -23.17 9.86 27.62
N LEU A 155 -22.28 10.68 27.05
CA LEU A 155 -22.14 12.11 27.34
C LEU A 155 -22.62 12.96 26.16
#